data_AF-A0A963Q6K1-F1
#
_entry.id   AF-A0A963Q6K1-F1
#
_cell.length_a   1.000
_cell.length_b   1.000
_cell.length_c   1.000
_cell.angle_alpha   90.00
_cell.angle_beta   90.00
_cell.angle_gamma   90.00
#
_symmetry.space_group_name_H-M   'P 1'
#
loop_
_entity.id
_entity.type
_entity.pdbx_description
1 polymer ?
#
loop_
_entity_poly.entity_id
_entity_poly.type
_entity_poly.pdbx_seq_one_letter_code
_entity_poly.pdbx_strand_id
1 'polypeptide(L)'
;GTADVNAFQAAGGPGYVLRELRDAGLLHADVATVRAEGIDAFTRIPRAQGETLVWQDPGATGDDSVVRPASSPFAATGGLQLLQGNLGRSVIKVSAVPDDRHVVEAEARIFDSQEALHQAFAAGELERDVVCVVRWQGPQANGMPELHKLTPPLAVLQGKGFKVALVTDGRMSGASGKVPAAIHVSPEAAAGGPLARLRDGDRVRLDADAGMLQALVDPQEWAARAPAIMPPEQAQANGRGLGRELFAGMRRNVTTAEEGACSWL
;
A
#
# COMPACT_ATOMS: atom_id res chain seq x y z
N GLY A 1 -8.46 -2.44 14.41
CA GLY A 1 -9.42 -2.67 15.52
C GLY A 1 -10.74 -2.04 15.18
N THR A 2 -11.65 -1.92 16.16
CA THR A 2 -12.97 -1.30 16.01
C THR A 2 -13.05 0.12 16.58
N ALA A 3 -12.02 0.56 17.33
CA ALA A 3 -11.93 1.89 17.90
C ALA A 3 -11.84 2.97 16.81
N ASP A 4 -12.63 4.03 16.96
CA ASP A 4 -12.59 5.20 16.08
C ASP A 4 -11.54 6.22 16.55
N VAL A 5 -11.47 7.37 15.86
CA VAL A 5 -10.53 8.45 16.20
C VAL A 5 -10.82 9.08 17.57
N ASN A 6 -12.06 9.03 18.06
CA ASN A 6 -12.43 9.58 19.37
C ASN A 6 -11.95 8.68 20.51
N ALA A 7 -12.09 7.36 20.34
CA ALA A 7 -11.52 6.37 21.25
C ALA A 7 -9.98 6.49 21.27
N PHE A 8 -9.34 6.66 20.10
CA PHE A 8 -7.91 6.95 20.03
C PHE A 8 -7.52 8.23 20.80
N GLN A 9 -8.28 9.32 20.62
CA GLN A 9 -8.05 10.56 21.33
C GLN A 9 -8.24 10.42 22.85
N ALA A 10 -9.25 9.65 23.28
CA ALA A 10 -9.54 9.38 24.69
C ALA A 10 -8.45 8.51 25.35
N ALA A 11 -7.88 7.56 24.60
CA ALA A 11 -6.78 6.73 25.07
C ALA A 11 -5.45 7.50 25.22
N GLY A 12 -5.32 8.67 24.60
CA GLY A 12 -4.12 9.53 24.72
C GLY A 12 -3.82 10.33 23.45
N GLY A 13 -4.32 9.86 22.31
CA GLY A 13 -4.26 10.57 21.03
C GLY A 13 -2.85 10.86 20.52
N PRO A 14 -2.72 11.81 19.57
CA PRO A 14 -1.44 12.15 18.96
C PRO A 14 -0.40 12.64 19.97
N GLY A 15 -0.82 13.38 21.00
CA GLY A 15 0.11 13.92 22.00
C GLY A 15 0.83 12.83 22.79
N TYR A 16 0.11 11.77 23.16
CA TYR A 16 0.71 10.58 23.77
C TYR A 16 1.69 9.90 22.81
N VAL A 17 1.29 9.64 21.56
CA VAL A 17 2.13 8.95 20.57
C VAL A 17 3.43 9.72 20.32
N LEU A 18 3.36 11.04 20.13
CA LEU A 18 4.53 11.88 19.92
C LEU A 18 5.45 11.89 21.14
N ARG A 19 4.90 11.90 22.35
CA ARG A 19 5.69 11.78 23.60
C ARG A 19 6.45 10.46 23.63
N GLU A 20 5.76 9.34 23.45
CA GLU A 20 6.36 8.01 23.50
C GLU A 20 7.46 7.83 22.44
N LEU A 21 7.24 8.32 21.21
CA LEU A 21 8.24 8.27 20.14
C LEU A 21 9.46 9.13 20.46
N ARG A 22 9.27 10.35 20.97
CA ARG A 22 10.37 11.23 21.38
C ARG A 22 11.17 10.60 22.52
N ASP A 23 10.51 10.15 23.57
CA ASP A 23 11.16 9.61 24.77
C ASP A 23 11.91 8.30 24.46
N ALA A 24 11.45 7.54 23.45
CA ALA A 24 12.15 6.38 22.91
C ALA A 24 13.27 6.72 21.91
N GLY A 25 13.51 8.00 21.59
CA GLY A 25 14.52 8.44 20.62
C GLY A 25 14.16 8.16 19.15
N LEU A 26 12.88 7.94 18.86
CA LEU A 26 12.35 7.64 17.52
C LEU A 26 11.75 8.87 16.82
N LEU A 27 11.77 10.04 17.47
CA LEU A 27 11.31 11.32 16.94
C LEU A 27 12.37 12.39 17.19
N HIS A 28 12.75 13.11 16.14
CA HIS A 28 13.66 14.25 16.24
C HIS A 28 13.01 15.38 17.04
N ALA A 29 13.62 15.73 18.18
CA ALA A 29 13.15 16.80 19.06
C ALA A 29 13.52 18.20 18.54
N ASP A 30 14.57 18.28 17.73
CA ASP A 30 15.22 19.49 17.22
C ASP A 30 14.60 19.99 15.90
N VAL A 31 13.27 19.96 15.80
CA VAL A 31 12.52 20.42 14.62
C VAL A 31 11.66 21.64 14.97
N ALA A 32 11.73 22.66 14.10
CA ALA A 32 10.83 23.79 14.18
C ALA A 32 9.40 23.37 13.84
N THR A 33 8.43 23.95 14.53
CA THR A 33 7.00 23.77 14.23
C THR A 33 6.31 25.13 14.16
N VAL A 34 5.00 25.14 13.96
CA VAL A 34 4.19 26.36 14.06
C VAL A 34 4.18 26.95 15.48
N ARG A 35 4.69 26.22 16.47
CA ARG A 35 4.85 26.65 17.86
C ARG A 35 6.34 26.88 18.16
N ALA A 36 6.62 27.91 18.95
CA ALA A 36 7.99 28.28 19.30
C ALA A 36 8.71 27.17 20.10
N GLU A 37 7.97 26.35 20.84
CA GLU A 37 8.49 25.25 21.64
C GLU A 37 8.79 23.98 20.80
N GLY A 38 8.73 24.06 19.46
CA GLY A 38 9.08 22.95 18.57
C GLY A 38 8.10 21.77 18.67
N ILE A 39 8.60 20.55 18.48
CA ILE A 39 7.78 19.34 18.53
C ILE A 39 7.34 18.97 19.96
N ASP A 40 8.09 19.40 20.98
CA ASP A 40 7.74 19.17 22.39
C ASP A 40 6.40 19.79 22.76
N ALA A 41 6.04 20.88 22.10
CA ALA A 41 4.74 21.52 22.24
C ALA A 41 3.56 20.58 21.89
N PHE A 42 3.81 19.62 20.99
CA PHE A 42 2.83 18.67 20.47
C PHE A 42 2.79 17.35 21.25
N THR A 43 3.68 17.14 22.24
CA THR A 43 3.61 15.99 23.15
C THR A 43 2.64 16.21 24.31
N ARG A 44 1.93 17.34 24.33
CA ARG A 44 0.97 17.75 25.36
C ARG A 44 -0.42 17.88 24.77
N ILE A 45 -1.45 17.71 25.60
CA ILE A 45 -2.86 17.80 25.19
C ILE A 45 -3.47 19.10 25.71
N PRO A 46 -4.24 19.84 24.88
CA PRO A 46 -5.00 21.00 25.33
C PRO A 46 -6.14 20.61 26.28
N ARG A 47 -6.32 21.42 27.33
CA ARG A 47 -7.43 21.34 28.29
C ARG A 47 -7.91 22.73 28.67
N ALA A 48 -9.22 22.86 28.84
CA ALA A 48 -9.79 24.05 29.46
C ALA A 48 -9.53 24.04 30.97
N GLN A 49 -9.02 25.13 31.49
CA GLN A 49 -8.90 25.41 32.92
C GLN A 49 -9.61 26.73 33.20
N GLY A 50 -10.89 26.65 33.58
CA GLY A 50 -11.77 27.81 33.63
C GLY A 50 -11.93 28.43 32.24
N GLU A 51 -11.66 29.74 32.12
CA GLU A 51 -11.68 30.49 30.85
C GLU A 51 -10.34 30.45 30.09
N THR A 52 -9.34 29.72 30.61
CA THR A 52 -8.01 29.64 30.02
C THR A 52 -7.75 28.29 29.36
N LEU A 53 -6.92 28.28 28.33
CA LEU A 53 -6.43 27.06 27.68
C LEU A 53 -5.05 26.73 28.22
N VAL A 54 -4.88 25.49 28.71
CA VAL A 54 -3.60 24.97 29.20
C VAL A 54 -3.21 23.71 28.44
N TRP A 55 -1.92 23.40 28.40
CA TRP A 55 -1.37 22.18 27.81
C TRP A 55 -0.74 21.34 28.89
N GLN A 56 -1.26 20.14 29.07
CA GLN A 56 -0.81 19.20 30.09
C GLN A 56 -0.25 17.92 29.49
N ASP A 57 0.50 17.18 30.30
CA ASP A 57 0.96 15.84 29.93
C ASP A 57 -0.24 14.91 29.69
N PRO A 58 -0.19 14.04 28.65
CA PRO A 58 -1.28 13.12 28.34
C PRO A 58 -1.50 12.02 29.39
N GLY A 59 -0.55 11.79 30.30
CA GLY A 59 -0.58 10.71 31.28
C GLY A 59 -0.25 9.35 30.67
N ALA A 60 -0.62 8.27 31.37
CA ALA A 60 -0.59 6.91 30.83
C ALA A 60 -1.71 6.71 29.79
N THR A 61 -1.59 5.66 28.96
CA THR A 61 -2.67 5.31 28.03
C THR A 61 -3.97 5.01 28.79
N GLY A 62 -5.08 5.53 28.26
CA GLY A 62 -6.42 5.22 28.77
C GLY A 62 -6.96 3.88 28.29
N ASP A 63 -6.38 3.31 27.23
CA ASP A 63 -6.76 2.01 26.65
C ASP A 63 -5.59 1.44 25.83
N ASP A 64 -4.94 0.41 26.38
CA ASP A 64 -3.78 -0.28 25.78
C ASP A 64 -4.16 -1.21 24.62
N SER A 65 -5.46 -1.44 24.38
CA SER A 65 -5.95 -2.08 23.16
C SER A 65 -6.01 -1.12 21.97
N VAL A 66 -5.91 0.19 22.22
CA VAL A 66 -5.96 1.26 21.21
C VAL A 66 -4.59 1.94 21.03
N VAL A 67 -3.93 2.34 22.11
CA VAL A 67 -2.59 2.96 22.09
C VAL A 67 -1.72 2.39 23.19
N ARG A 68 -0.52 1.92 22.83
CA ARG A 68 0.43 1.33 23.78
C ARG A 68 1.67 2.20 23.97
N PRO A 69 2.35 2.08 25.13
CA PRO A 69 3.67 2.69 25.29
C PRO A 69 4.68 2.09 24.32
N ALA A 70 5.73 2.86 23.99
CA ALA A 70 6.78 2.40 23.08
C ALA A 70 7.52 1.16 23.59
N SER A 71 7.54 0.93 24.90
CA SER A 71 8.15 -0.25 25.54
C SER A 71 7.36 -1.54 25.37
N SER A 72 6.08 -1.47 24.99
CA SER A 72 5.21 -2.64 24.79
C SER A 72 4.31 -2.44 23.57
N PRO A 73 4.85 -2.33 22.36
CA PRO A 73 4.06 -2.01 21.17
C PRO A 73 3.14 -3.17 20.73
N PHE A 74 2.23 -2.91 19.80
CA PHE A 74 1.44 -3.99 19.17
C PHE A 74 2.32 -4.94 18.33
N ALA A 75 3.32 -4.39 17.66
CA ALA A 75 4.32 -5.10 16.88
C ALA A 75 5.66 -4.35 16.98
N ALA A 76 6.77 -5.09 16.85
CA ALA A 76 8.11 -4.51 16.92
C ALA A 76 8.45 -3.60 15.73
N THR A 77 7.73 -3.73 14.60
CA THR A 77 7.91 -2.92 13.39
C THR A 77 6.58 -2.34 12.91
N GLY A 78 6.62 -1.29 12.09
CA GLY A 78 5.42 -0.66 11.54
C GLY A 78 4.69 -1.51 10.48
N GLY A 79 5.30 -2.60 10.03
CA GLY A 79 4.73 -3.52 9.04
C GLY A 79 4.62 -2.97 7.62
N LEU A 80 5.23 -1.81 7.31
CA LEU A 80 5.43 -1.35 5.94
C LEU A 80 6.82 -1.79 5.47
N GLN A 81 6.89 -2.52 4.36
CA GLN A 81 8.14 -3.01 3.79
C GLN A 81 8.27 -2.62 2.32
N LEU A 82 9.52 -2.40 1.91
CA LEU A 82 9.91 -2.29 0.51
C LEU A 82 10.10 -3.69 -0.06
N LEU A 83 9.56 -3.93 -1.25
CA LEU A 83 9.91 -5.08 -2.07
C LEU A 83 10.71 -4.62 -3.28
N GLN A 84 11.75 -5.36 -3.65
CA GLN A 84 12.56 -5.08 -4.82
C GLN A 84 12.95 -6.36 -5.55
N GLY A 85 13.02 -6.30 -6.88
CA GLY A 85 13.55 -7.39 -7.71
C GLY A 85 13.44 -7.07 -9.19
N ASN A 86 13.45 -8.11 -10.04
CA ASN A 86 13.35 -7.92 -11.50
C ASN A 86 11.98 -7.39 -11.95
N LEU A 87 10.98 -7.38 -11.07
CA LEU A 87 9.67 -6.75 -11.30
C LEU A 87 9.62 -5.25 -10.96
N GLY A 88 10.71 -4.68 -10.44
CA GLY A 88 10.81 -3.28 -10.04
C GLY A 88 10.84 -3.11 -8.52
N ARG A 89 10.28 -1.99 -8.04
CA ARG A 89 10.17 -1.64 -6.62
C ARG A 89 8.72 -1.43 -6.25
N SER A 90 8.31 -1.87 -5.07
CA SER A 90 6.93 -1.72 -4.59
C SER A 90 6.89 -1.68 -3.07
N VAL A 91 5.73 -1.41 -2.50
CA VAL A 91 5.53 -1.49 -1.06
C VAL A 91 4.48 -2.54 -0.70
N ILE A 92 4.63 -3.12 0.48
CA ILE A 92 3.65 -4.05 1.07
C ILE A 92 3.39 -3.68 2.52
N LYS A 93 2.14 -3.86 2.97
CA LYS A 93 1.78 -3.78 4.39
C LYS A 93 1.53 -5.19 4.92
N VAL A 94 2.39 -5.65 5.84
CA VAL A 94 2.31 -6.98 6.46
C VAL A 94 1.67 -6.98 7.85
N SER A 95 1.31 -5.81 8.40
CA SER A 95 0.81 -5.70 9.79
C SER A 95 -0.44 -6.53 10.11
N ALA A 96 -1.18 -6.98 9.10
CA ALA A 96 -2.35 -7.86 9.25
C ALA A 96 -2.26 -9.15 8.42
N VAL A 97 -1.13 -9.37 7.73
CA VAL A 97 -0.87 -10.58 6.96
C VAL A 97 -0.36 -11.65 7.93
N PRO A 98 -0.93 -12.87 7.92
CA PRO A 98 -0.39 -13.96 8.74
C PRO A 98 1.05 -14.32 8.34
N ASP A 99 1.91 -14.67 9.31
CA ASP A 99 3.33 -14.99 9.08
C ASP A 99 3.51 -16.10 8.02
N ASP A 100 2.63 -17.11 7.97
CA ASP A 100 2.67 -18.19 6.98
C ASP A 100 2.32 -17.76 5.54
N ARG A 101 1.95 -16.47 5.37
CA ARG A 101 1.57 -15.84 4.10
C ARG A 101 2.52 -14.71 3.69
N HIS A 102 3.60 -14.47 4.43
CA HIS A 102 4.61 -13.48 4.04
C HIS A 102 5.35 -13.86 2.75
N VAL A 103 5.44 -15.15 2.46
CA VAL A 103 6.03 -15.68 1.23
C VAL A 103 4.97 -16.42 0.40
N VAL A 104 4.69 -15.87 -0.78
CA VAL A 104 3.80 -16.48 -1.77
C VAL A 104 4.58 -16.64 -3.07
N GLU A 105 4.69 -17.89 -3.52
CA GLU A 105 5.26 -18.25 -4.82
C GLU A 105 4.24 -19.10 -5.57
N ALA A 106 3.68 -18.56 -6.67
CA ALA A 106 2.63 -19.22 -7.44
C ALA A 106 2.64 -18.74 -8.89
N GLU A 107 1.84 -19.39 -9.73
CA GLU A 107 1.61 -18.93 -11.11
C GLU A 107 0.85 -17.60 -11.11
N ALA A 108 1.25 -16.70 -12.00
CA ALA A 108 0.60 -15.42 -12.20
C ALA A 108 -0.68 -15.60 -13.01
N ARG A 109 -1.74 -14.89 -12.60
CA ARG A 109 -2.91 -14.62 -13.45
C ARG A 109 -3.01 -13.11 -13.66
N ILE A 110 -2.97 -12.69 -14.91
CA ILE A 110 -2.88 -11.28 -15.31
C ILE A 110 -4.26 -10.72 -15.64
N PHE A 111 -4.51 -9.54 -15.11
CA PHE A 111 -5.71 -8.76 -15.33
C PHE A 111 -5.33 -7.34 -15.72
N ASP A 112 -6.08 -6.79 -16.67
CA ASP A 112 -5.91 -5.41 -17.10
C ASP A 112 -6.88 -4.45 -16.36
N SER A 113 -7.80 -4.99 -15.54
CA SER A 113 -8.74 -4.22 -14.71
C SER A 113 -9.20 -5.01 -13.48
N GLN A 114 -9.73 -4.31 -12.46
CA GLN A 114 -10.33 -4.98 -11.30
C GLN A 114 -11.59 -5.75 -11.69
N GLU A 115 -12.36 -5.27 -12.66
CA GLU A 115 -13.57 -5.91 -13.17
C GLU A 115 -13.26 -7.29 -13.78
N ALA A 116 -12.16 -7.41 -14.52
CA ALA A 116 -11.72 -8.68 -15.09
C ALA A 116 -11.36 -9.71 -14.00
N LEU A 117 -10.70 -9.28 -12.92
CA LEU A 117 -10.40 -10.15 -11.79
C LEU A 117 -11.69 -10.63 -11.09
N HIS A 118 -12.67 -9.74 -10.91
CA HIS A 118 -13.96 -10.13 -10.36
C HIS A 118 -14.71 -11.15 -11.22
N GLN A 119 -14.68 -10.98 -12.54
CA GLN A 119 -15.30 -11.93 -13.47
C GLN A 119 -14.65 -13.31 -13.36
N ALA A 120 -13.31 -13.38 -13.36
CA ALA A 120 -12.58 -14.63 -13.20
C ALA A 120 -12.83 -15.29 -11.83
N PHE A 121 -12.91 -14.50 -10.76
CA PHE A 121 -13.29 -15.00 -9.44
C PHE A 121 -14.71 -15.58 -9.44
N ALA A 122 -15.69 -14.87 -10.02
CA ALA A 122 -17.07 -15.33 -10.11
C ALA A 122 -17.23 -16.59 -10.98
N ALA A 123 -16.36 -16.77 -11.98
CA ALA A 123 -16.28 -17.96 -12.81
C ALA A 123 -15.56 -19.15 -12.14
N GLY A 124 -14.98 -18.96 -10.94
CA GLY A 124 -14.25 -20.02 -10.22
C GLY A 124 -12.84 -20.29 -10.76
N GLU A 125 -12.31 -19.43 -11.65
CA GLU A 125 -11.00 -19.63 -12.30
C GLU A 125 -9.81 -19.53 -11.32
N LEU A 126 -10.03 -18.95 -10.14
CA LEU A 126 -8.97 -18.59 -9.18
C LEU A 126 -8.89 -19.53 -7.98
N GLU A 127 -9.57 -20.68 -7.99
CA GLU A 127 -9.53 -21.68 -6.91
C GLU A 127 -8.24 -22.50 -6.92
N ARG A 128 -7.10 -21.81 -6.78
CA ARG A 128 -5.75 -22.37 -6.73
C ARG A 128 -4.79 -21.38 -6.06
N ASP A 129 -3.58 -21.82 -5.77
CA ASP A 129 -2.48 -20.90 -5.43
C ASP A 129 -2.20 -20.01 -6.64
N VAL A 130 -2.23 -18.68 -6.44
CA VAL A 130 -2.15 -17.72 -7.55
C VAL A 130 -1.59 -16.37 -7.12
N VAL A 131 -0.74 -15.78 -7.96
CA VAL A 131 -0.38 -14.36 -7.87
C VAL A 131 -1.26 -13.59 -8.86
N CYS A 132 -2.25 -12.88 -8.35
CA CYS A 132 -3.09 -12.02 -9.17
C CYS A 132 -2.32 -10.73 -9.51
N VAL A 133 -2.07 -10.51 -10.79
CA VAL A 133 -1.37 -9.32 -11.28
C VAL A 133 -2.37 -8.39 -11.94
N VAL A 134 -2.56 -7.18 -11.40
CA VAL A 134 -3.48 -6.19 -11.97
C VAL A 134 -2.68 -5.01 -12.50
N ARG A 135 -2.63 -4.86 -13.82
CA ARG A 135 -1.84 -3.84 -14.52
C ARG A 135 -2.70 -2.65 -14.92
N TRP A 136 -2.04 -1.58 -15.38
CA TRP A 136 -2.67 -0.37 -15.91
C TRP A 136 -3.46 0.39 -14.85
N GLN A 137 -3.00 0.31 -13.60
CA GLN A 137 -3.61 0.98 -12.46
C GLN A 137 -2.68 2.05 -11.87
N GLY A 138 -1.55 2.33 -12.51
CA GLY A 138 -0.58 3.33 -12.07
C GLY A 138 -1.01 4.79 -12.32
N PRO A 139 -0.20 5.75 -11.84
CA PRO A 139 -0.44 7.18 -12.01
C PRO A 139 -0.67 7.59 -13.47
N GLN A 140 0.19 7.19 -14.40
CA GLN A 140 0.07 7.53 -15.82
C GLN A 140 -1.07 6.79 -16.51
N ALA A 141 -1.33 5.55 -16.10
CA ALA A 141 -2.36 4.70 -16.68
C ALA A 141 -3.77 5.30 -16.52
N ASN A 142 -4.18 5.57 -15.28
CA ASN A 142 -5.55 6.00 -14.98
C ASN A 142 -5.67 6.91 -13.75
N GLY A 143 -4.57 7.51 -13.31
CA GLY A 143 -4.54 8.39 -12.13
C GLY A 143 -4.50 7.63 -10.80
N MET A 144 -4.15 6.34 -10.82
CA MET A 144 -3.99 5.49 -9.63
C MET A 144 -5.21 5.49 -8.68
N PRO A 145 -6.40 5.06 -9.15
CA PRO A 145 -7.58 4.92 -8.29
C PRO A 145 -7.39 3.82 -7.25
N GLU A 146 -8.14 3.89 -6.14
CA GLU A 146 -8.14 2.83 -5.13
C GLU A 146 -8.99 1.62 -5.58
N LEU A 147 -8.35 0.46 -5.68
CA LEU A 147 -8.93 -0.80 -6.14
C LEU A 147 -9.65 -1.58 -5.02
N HIS A 148 -10.54 -0.90 -4.31
CA HIS A 148 -11.22 -1.41 -3.10
C HIS A 148 -11.98 -2.73 -3.30
N LYS A 149 -12.35 -3.10 -4.53
CA LYS A 149 -13.11 -4.33 -4.79
C LYS A 149 -12.23 -5.59 -4.83
N LEU A 150 -10.90 -5.47 -4.90
CA LEU A 150 -10.00 -6.63 -5.00
C LEU A 150 -9.79 -7.40 -3.69
N THR A 151 -9.90 -6.74 -2.53
CA THR A 151 -9.63 -7.39 -1.23
C THR A 151 -10.60 -8.54 -0.91
N PRO A 152 -11.93 -8.38 -1.06
CA PRO A 152 -12.89 -9.44 -0.73
C PRO A 152 -12.67 -10.77 -1.48
N PRO A 153 -12.55 -10.83 -2.83
CA PRO A 153 -12.37 -12.10 -3.52
C PRO A 153 -11.06 -12.79 -3.12
N LEU A 154 -9.96 -12.05 -3.00
CA LEU A 154 -8.67 -12.60 -2.59
C LEU A 154 -8.70 -13.14 -1.15
N ALA A 155 -9.38 -12.43 -0.22
CA ALA A 155 -9.54 -12.89 1.15
C ALA A 155 -10.37 -14.19 1.23
N VAL A 156 -11.38 -14.34 0.37
CA VAL A 156 -12.15 -15.60 0.27
C VAL A 156 -11.25 -16.74 -0.22
N LEU A 157 -10.43 -16.53 -1.25
CA LEU A 157 -9.50 -17.55 -1.74
C LEU A 157 -8.49 -17.96 -0.66
N GLN A 158 -7.90 -17.00 0.05
CA GLN A 158 -7.00 -17.31 1.18
C GLN A 158 -7.71 -18.06 2.30
N GLY A 159 -8.97 -17.69 2.59
CA GLY A 159 -9.81 -18.39 3.58
C GLY A 159 -10.14 -19.83 3.20
N LYS A 160 -10.15 -20.17 1.91
CA LYS A 160 -10.24 -21.56 1.42
C LYS A 160 -8.92 -22.34 1.56
N GLY A 161 -7.84 -21.69 1.97
CA GLY A 161 -6.53 -22.30 2.22
C GLY A 161 -5.47 -21.96 1.17
N PHE A 162 -5.86 -21.43 -0.01
CA PHE A 162 -4.95 -21.12 -1.10
C PHE A 162 -3.91 -20.05 -0.73
N LYS A 163 -2.70 -20.19 -1.26
CA LYS A 163 -1.67 -19.15 -1.21
C LYS A 163 -1.92 -18.15 -2.32
N VAL A 164 -2.43 -16.98 -1.94
CA VAL A 164 -2.78 -15.91 -2.88
C VAL A 164 -2.05 -14.64 -2.56
N ALA A 165 -1.63 -13.92 -3.59
CA ALA A 165 -1.02 -12.59 -3.49
C ALA A 165 -1.56 -11.67 -4.57
N LEU A 166 -1.50 -10.36 -4.31
CA LEU A 166 -1.79 -9.32 -5.29
C LEU A 166 -0.49 -8.60 -5.67
N VAL A 167 -0.32 -8.31 -6.96
CA VAL A 167 0.74 -7.43 -7.47
C VAL A 167 0.11 -6.40 -8.40
N THR A 168 0.32 -5.12 -8.15
CA THR A 168 -0.25 -4.05 -8.98
C THR A 168 0.63 -2.80 -9.01
N ASP A 169 0.64 -2.14 -10.16
CA ASP A 169 1.18 -0.78 -10.31
C ASP A 169 0.25 0.29 -9.72
N GLY A 170 -0.97 -0.09 -9.33
CA GLY A 170 -1.93 0.77 -8.63
C GLY A 170 -1.91 0.65 -7.11
N ARG A 171 -3.03 1.00 -6.48
CA ARG A 171 -3.16 1.05 -5.02
C ARG A 171 -4.47 0.46 -4.48
N MET A 172 -4.43 0.09 -3.20
CA MET A 172 -5.57 -0.36 -2.42
C MET A 172 -6.03 0.76 -1.46
N SER A 173 -7.12 0.56 -0.70
CA SER A 173 -7.75 1.56 0.18
C SER A 173 -6.94 1.99 1.41
N GLY A 174 -5.60 1.86 1.38
CA GLY A 174 -4.69 2.26 2.45
C GLY A 174 -4.73 1.37 3.70
N ALA A 175 -5.79 0.59 3.94
CA ALA A 175 -5.89 -0.35 5.05
C ALA A 175 -5.00 -1.59 4.85
N SER A 176 -4.46 -2.14 5.95
CA SER A 176 -3.73 -3.40 5.92
C SER A 176 -4.71 -4.57 5.77
N GLY A 177 -4.62 -5.29 4.64
CA GLY A 177 -5.37 -6.52 4.40
C GLY A 177 -4.66 -7.75 4.94
N LYS A 178 -5.37 -8.88 4.99
CA LYS A 178 -4.79 -10.19 5.38
C LYS A 178 -4.07 -10.91 4.23
N VAL A 179 -4.28 -10.43 3.01
CA VAL A 179 -3.67 -10.98 1.78
C VAL A 179 -2.43 -10.16 1.47
N PRO A 180 -1.27 -10.79 1.20
CA PRO A 180 -0.06 -10.09 0.80
C PRO A 180 -0.29 -9.36 -0.53
N ALA A 181 -0.02 -8.05 -0.54
CA ALA A 181 -0.24 -7.19 -1.70
C ALA A 181 0.96 -6.27 -1.95
N ALA A 182 1.68 -6.53 -3.05
CA ALA A 182 2.67 -5.62 -3.59
C ALA A 182 1.95 -4.53 -4.39
N ILE A 183 1.90 -3.32 -3.85
CA ILE A 183 1.24 -2.16 -4.46
C ILE A 183 2.28 -1.11 -4.87
N HIS A 184 1.87 -0.17 -5.73
CA HIS A 184 2.73 0.90 -6.22
C HIS A 184 3.96 0.39 -7.00
N VAL A 185 3.84 -0.76 -7.66
CA VAL A 185 4.94 -1.32 -8.47
C VAL A 185 5.41 -0.27 -9.48
N SER A 186 6.67 0.12 -9.34
CA SER A 186 7.33 1.18 -10.10
C SER A 186 8.59 0.62 -10.78
N PRO A 187 8.83 0.93 -12.08
CA PRO A 187 7.96 1.69 -12.98
C PRO A 187 6.64 0.96 -13.30
N GLU A 188 5.57 1.72 -13.52
CA GLU A 188 4.25 1.16 -13.85
C GLU A 188 4.21 0.51 -15.24
N ALA A 189 3.23 -0.35 -15.49
CA ALA A 189 3.11 -1.05 -16.77
C ALA A 189 2.93 -0.07 -17.95
N ALA A 190 2.14 1.01 -17.77
CA ALA A 190 1.89 2.01 -18.83
C ALA A 190 3.15 2.77 -19.26
N ALA A 191 4.15 2.86 -18.38
CA ALA A 191 5.46 3.44 -18.67
C ALA A 191 6.48 2.40 -19.20
N GLY A 192 6.03 1.19 -19.56
CA GLY A 192 6.89 0.11 -20.03
C GLY A 192 7.63 -0.65 -18.92
N GLY A 193 7.17 -0.51 -17.67
CA GLY A 193 7.77 -1.17 -16.52
C GLY A 193 7.72 -2.70 -16.61
N PRO A 194 8.55 -3.41 -15.80
CA PRO A 194 8.69 -4.86 -15.87
C PRO A 194 7.38 -5.64 -15.67
N LEU A 195 6.41 -5.06 -14.94
CA LEU A 195 5.08 -5.65 -14.74
C LEU A 195 4.35 -5.92 -16.08
N ALA A 196 4.63 -5.12 -17.12
CA ALA A 196 4.07 -5.31 -18.46
C ALA A 196 4.65 -6.54 -19.20
N ARG A 197 5.77 -7.12 -18.75
CA ARG A 197 6.43 -8.29 -19.38
C ARG A 197 5.92 -9.64 -18.84
N LEU A 198 5.18 -9.62 -17.74
CA LEU A 198 4.54 -10.82 -17.20
C LEU A 198 3.52 -11.37 -18.20
N ARG A 199 3.38 -12.69 -18.20
CA ARG A 199 2.38 -13.49 -18.93
C ARG A 199 1.65 -14.40 -17.96
N ASP A 200 0.42 -14.79 -18.29
CA ASP A 200 -0.30 -15.82 -17.52
C ASP A 200 0.54 -17.09 -17.41
N GLY A 201 0.59 -17.67 -16.21
CA GLY A 201 1.36 -18.89 -15.93
C GLY A 201 2.81 -18.64 -15.51
N ASP A 202 3.35 -17.42 -15.64
CA ASP A 202 4.68 -17.10 -15.11
C ASP A 202 4.71 -17.34 -13.60
N ARG A 203 5.74 -18.01 -13.08
CA ARG A 203 5.90 -18.14 -11.65
C ARG A 203 6.39 -16.81 -11.06
N VAL A 204 5.68 -16.28 -10.07
CA VAL A 204 6.04 -15.05 -9.36
C VAL A 204 6.23 -15.36 -7.89
N ARG A 205 7.30 -14.81 -7.30
CA ARG A 205 7.59 -14.85 -5.88
C ARG A 205 7.44 -13.45 -5.28
N LEU A 206 6.54 -13.34 -4.32
CA LEU A 206 6.45 -12.23 -3.37
C LEU A 206 6.98 -12.74 -2.03
N ASP A 207 8.04 -12.13 -1.54
CA ASP A 207 8.71 -12.51 -0.31
C ASP A 207 8.87 -11.27 0.57
N ALA A 208 7.93 -11.10 1.51
CA ALA A 208 7.92 -9.93 2.39
C ALA A 208 9.03 -10.00 3.44
N ASP A 209 9.43 -11.20 3.86
CA ASP A 209 10.51 -11.40 4.83
C ASP A 209 11.86 -10.98 4.26
N ALA A 210 12.13 -11.34 3.01
CA ALA A 210 13.36 -10.95 2.31
C ALA A 210 13.27 -9.61 1.56
N GLY A 211 12.09 -8.99 1.49
CA GLY A 211 11.88 -7.76 0.73
C GLY A 211 12.01 -7.95 -0.78
N MET A 212 11.58 -9.09 -1.33
CA MET A 212 11.74 -9.43 -2.74
C MET A 212 10.43 -9.53 -3.52
N LEU A 213 10.45 -9.04 -4.76
CA LEU A 213 9.38 -9.24 -5.75
C LEU A 213 9.98 -9.68 -7.09
N GLN A 214 9.76 -10.93 -7.47
CA GLN A 214 10.48 -11.55 -8.58
C GLN A 214 9.58 -12.35 -9.52
N ALA A 215 9.78 -12.18 -10.82
CA ALA A 215 9.36 -13.14 -11.84
C ALA A 215 10.44 -14.23 -11.95
N LEU A 216 10.08 -15.48 -11.70
CA LEU A 216 10.96 -16.66 -11.79
C LEU A 216 10.92 -17.24 -13.21
N VAL A 217 11.24 -16.37 -14.17
CA VAL A 217 11.37 -16.68 -15.59
C VAL A 217 12.86 -16.68 -15.92
N ASP A 218 13.28 -17.53 -16.86
CA ASP A 218 14.65 -17.53 -17.35
C ASP A 218 15.10 -16.10 -17.75
N PRO A 219 16.28 -15.61 -17.32
CA PRO A 219 16.69 -14.24 -17.59
C PRO A 219 16.82 -13.90 -19.07
N GLN A 220 17.22 -14.85 -19.91
CA GLN A 220 17.35 -14.63 -21.35
C GLN A 220 15.96 -14.54 -21.99
N GLU A 221 15.04 -15.42 -21.60
CA GLU A 221 13.65 -15.33 -22.02
C GLU A 221 13.04 -13.99 -21.58
N TRP A 222 13.19 -13.62 -20.30
CA TRP A 222 12.65 -12.39 -19.72
C TRP A 222 13.14 -11.13 -20.45
N ALA A 223 14.44 -11.06 -20.74
CA ALA A 223 15.06 -9.95 -21.47
C ALA A 223 14.51 -9.82 -22.90
N ALA A 224 14.20 -10.95 -23.55
CA ALA A 224 13.67 -10.99 -24.91
C ALA A 224 12.18 -10.61 -25.02
N ARG A 225 11.43 -10.58 -23.90
CA ARG A 225 9.99 -10.23 -23.93
C ARG A 225 9.78 -8.75 -24.23
N ALA A 226 8.98 -8.46 -25.24
CA ALA A 226 8.40 -7.13 -25.39
C ALA A 226 7.40 -6.88 -24.25
N PRO A 227 7.39 -5.69 -23.62
CA PRO A 227 6.34 -5.33 -22.68
C PRO A 227 5.00 -5.27 -23.42
N ALA A 228 3.93 -5.72 -22.75
CA ALA A 228 2.58 -5.49 -23.22
C ALA A 228 2.33 -3.98 -23.36
N ILE A 229 1.41 -3.61 -24.25
CA ILE A 229 0.96 -2.23 -24.43
C ILE A 229 -0.48 -2.17 -23.95
N MET A 230 -0.83 -1.11 -23.23
CA MET A 230 -2.22 -0.89 -22.79
C MET A 230 -3.15 -0.92 -24.01
N PRO A 231 -4.26 -1.69 -23.97
CA PRO A 231 -5.24 -1.72 -25.05
C PRO A 231 -5.72 -0.30 -25.42
N PRO A 232 -5.79 0.07 -26.71
CA PRO A 232 -6.18 1.43 -27.11
C PRO A 232 -7.55 1.88 -26.60
N GLU A 233 -8.50 0.95 -26.54
CA GLU A 233 -9.83 1.16 -25.98
C GLU A 233 -9.78 1.49 -24.49
N GLN A 234 -8.91 0.82 -23.72
CA GLN A 234 -8.69 1.09 -22.31
C GLN A 234 -8.00 2.43 -22.11
N ALA A 235 -6.99 2.76 -22.93
CA ALA A 235 -6.33 4.07 -22.89
C ALA A 235 -7.33 5.21 -23.17
N GLN A 236 -8.22 5.03 -24.14
CA GLN A 236 -9.28 5.99 -24.45
C GLN A 236 -10.29 6.11 -23.29
N ALA A 237 -10.74 4.96 -22.76
CA ALA A 237 -11.68 4.90 -21.65
C ALA A 237 -11.09 5.53 -20.39
N ASN A 238 -9.78 5.44 -20.16
CA ASN A 238 -9.08 6.07 -19.04
C ASN A 238 -8.87 7.57 -19.24
N GLY A 239 -8.68 8.02 -20.49
CA GLY A 239 -8.30 9.40 -20.82
C GLY A 239 -9.44 10.38 -21.09
N ARG A 240 -10.69 9.92 -21.35
CA ARG A 240 -11.80 10.78 -21.79
C ARG A 240 -13.08 10.63 -20.96
N GLY A 241 -13.85 11.71 -20.84
CA GLY A 241 -15.14 11.72 -20.15
C GLY A 241 -14.99 12.02 -18.65
N LEU A 242 -16.05 12.55 -18.04
CA LEU A 242 -16.06 13.02 -16.64
C LEU A 242 -14.97 14.07 -16.34
N GLY A 243 -14.54 14.85 -17.34
CA GLY A 243 -13.52 15.89 -17.16
C GLY A 243 -12.07 15.37 -17.17
N ARG A 244 -11.86 14.07 -17.46
CA ARG A 244 -10.53 13.43 -17.43
C ARG A 244 -9.57 14.00 -18.48
N GLU A 245 -10.11 14.60 -19.54
CA GLU A 245 -9.37 15.27 -20.61
C GLU A 245 -8.60 16.48 -20.07
N LEU A 246 -9.17 17.20 -19.10
CA LEU A 246 -8.54 18.35 -18.43
C LEU A 246 -7.24 17.97 -17.71
N PHE A 247 -7.10 16.70 -17.31
CA PHE A 247 -5.94 16.18 -16.56
C PHE A 247 -4.94 15.41 -17.42
N ALA A 248 -5.12 15.37 -18.75
CA ALA A 248 -4.27 14.58 -19.64
C ALA A 248 -2.80 15.04 -19.67
N GLY A 249 -2.53 16.32 -19.42
CA GLY A 249 -1.17 16.85 -19.26
C GLY A 249 -0.53 16.35 -17.96
N MET A 250 -1.22 16.53 -16.83
CA MET A 250 -0.74 16.09 -15.51
C MET A 250 -0.46 14.59 -15.49
N ARG A 251 -1.35 13.79 -16.08
CA ARG A 251 -1.21 12.33 -16.13
C ARG A 251 -0.06 11.85 -17.01
N ARG A 252 0.32 12.61 -18.05
CA ARG A 252 1.52 12.27 -18.85
C ARG A 252 2.82 12.60 -18.14
N ASN A 253 2.82 13.65 -17.30
CA ASN A 253 4.02 14.17 -16.65
C ASN A 253 4.17 13.72 -15.20
N VAL A 254 3.23 12.92 -14.68
CA VAL A 254 3.29 12.44 -13.30
C VAL A 254 4.50 11.51 -13.13
N THR A 255 5.26 11.77 -12.07
CA THR A 255 6.38 10.94 -11.60
C THR A 255 5.88 9.58 -11.11
N THR A 256 6.81 8.67 -10.83
CA THR A 256 6.46 7.32 -10.35
C THR A 256 5.77 7.39 -8.97
N ALA A 257 5.11 6.31 -8.57
CA ALA A 257 4.50 6.23 -7.25
C ALA A 257 5.55 6.31 -6.12
N GLU A 258 6.77 5.81 -6.36
CA GLU A 258 7.90 5.94 -5.42
C GLU A 258 8.37 7.39 -5.24
N GLU A 259 8.30 8.20 -6.30
CA GLU A 259 8.63 9.63 -6.28
C GLU A 259 7.46 10.52 -5.80
N GLY A 260 6.37 9.90 -5.32
CA GLY A 260 5.22 10.59 -4.76
C GLY A 260 4.12 10.93 -5.78
N ALA A 261 4.21 10.46 -7.02
CA ALA A 261 3.24 10.73 -8.08
C ALA A 261 2.94 12.23 -8.26
N CYS A 262 3.98 13.06 -8.21
CA CYS A 262 3.91 14.50 -8.44
C CYS A 262 3.87 14.83 -9.94
N SER A 263 3.03 15.79 -10.34
CA SER A 263 2.85 16.25 -11.72
C SER A 263 3.44 17.64 -12.01
N TRP A 264 3.95 18.32 -10.99
CA TRP A 264 4.57 19.62 -11.08
C TRP A 264 6.03 19.48 -10.66
N LEU A 265 6.94 19.68 -11.61
CA LEU A 265 8.37 19.94 -11.41
C LEU A 265 8.71 21.22 -12.14
#